data_AF-A0A820FWJ1-F1
#
_entry.id   AF-A0A820FWJ1-F1
#
_cell.length_a   1.000
_cell.length_b   1.000
_cell.length_c   1.000
_cell.angle_alpha   90.00
_cell.angle_beta   90.00
_cell.angle_gamma   90.00
#
_symmetry.space_group_name_H-M   'P 1'
#
loop_
_entity.id
_entity.type
_entity.pdbx_description
1 polymer ?
#
loop_
_entity_poly.entity_id
_entity_poly.type
_entity_poly.pdbx_seq_one_letter_code
_entity_poly.pdbx_strand_id
1 'polypeptide(L)' 'MEGKVVGPLFLCLQETTGGVSEDIQSRMFQVDNVVVMCSKSGKLTSSHVSYWVDQVLIPNKSEKSLFLSDS' A
#
# COMPACT_ATOMS: atom_id res chain seq x y z
N MET A 1 -9.93 -23.01 8.31
CA MET A 1 -8.90 -22.01 8.66
C MET A 1 -9.18 -20.78 7.84
N GLU A 2 -9.59 -19.68 8.47
CA GLU A 2 -9.81 -18.41 7.78
C GLU A 2 -8.52 -17.61 7.83
N GLY A 3 -8.05 -17.13 6.68
CA GLY A 3 -6.91 -16.22 6.61
C GLY A 3 -7.38 -14.80 6.95
N LYS A 4 -6.74 -14.17 7.94
CA LYS A 4 -7.00 -12.76 8.29
C LYS A 4 -5.84 -11.89 7.83
N VAL A 5 -6.14 -10.91 6.99
CA VAL A 5 -5.18 -9.84 6.66
C VAL A 5 -5.12 -8.90 7.86
N VAL A 6 -3.97 -8.86 8.54
CA VAL A 6 -3.68 -7.93 9.63
C VAL A 6 -2.92 -6.76 9.02
N GLY A 7 -3.54 -5.58 9.02
CA GLY A 7 -3.07 -4.40 8.31
C GLY A 7 -2.91 -3.17 9.21
N PRO A 8 -2.32 -2.09 8.69
CA PRO A 8 -2.49 -1.64 7.30
C PRO A 8 -1.64 -2.39 6.26
N LEU A 9 -2.31 -2.98 5.26
CA LEU A 9 -1.73 -3.65 4.11
C LEU A 9 -1.47 -2.62 3.00
N PHE A 10 -0.27 -2.60 2.44
CA PHE A 10 0.06 -1.76 1.30
C PHE A 10 0.12 -2.57 0.02
N LEU A 11 -0.65 -2.18 -1.01
CA LEU A 11 -0.71 -2.83 -2.30
C LEU A 11 -0.26 -1.87 -3.39
N CYS A 12 0.74 -2.29 -4.18
CA CYS A 12 1.14 -1.60 -5.40
C CYS A 12 0.64 -2.40 -6.60
N LEU A 13 -0.35 -1.87 -7.32
CA LEU A 13 -0.90 -2.51 -8.51
C LEU A 13 -0.21 -2.01 -9.76
N GLN A 14 -0.17 -2.85 -10.79
CA GLN A 14 0.35 -2.46 -12.09
C GLN A 14 -0.76 -1.83 -12.93
N GLU A 15 -0.61 -0.56 -13.29
CA GLU A 15 -1.51 0.13 -14.22
C GLU A 15 -0.75 0.68 -15.42
N THR A 16 -1.24 0.41 -16.61
CA THR A 16 -0.55 0.75 -17.88
C THR A 16 -0.27 2.25 -18.02
N THR A 17 -1.17 3.08 -17.51
CA THR A 17 -1.06 4.54 -17.52
C THR A 17 -0.23 5.08 -16.34
N GLY A 18 0.03 4.27 -15.31
CA GLY A 18 0.76 4.63 -14.09
C GLY A 18 -0.09 5.22 -12.98
N GLY A 19 -1.42 5.26 -13.13
CA GLY A 19 -2.36 5.72 -12.11
C GLY A 19 -3.72 5.04 -12.24
N VAL A 20 -4.51 5.05 -11.16
CA VAL A 20 -5.89 4.56 -11.17
C VAL A 20 -6.78 5.67 -11.75
N SER A 21 -7.55 5.37 -12.80
CA SER A 21 -8.57 6.30 -13.30
C SER A 21 -9.66 6.53 -12.25
N GLU A 22 -10.31 7.69 -12.28
CA GLU A 22 -11.42 8.01 -11.36
C GLU A 22 -12.52 6.93 -11.40
N ASP A 23 -12.82 6.39 -12.58
CA ASP A 23 -13.77 5.30 -12.76
C ASP A 23 -13.38 4.03 -12.00
N ILE A 24 -12.10 3.65 -12.02
CA ILE A 24 -11.63 2.47 -11.30
C ILE A 24 -11.60 2.77 -9.80
N GLN A 25 -11.15 3.96 -9.38
CA GLN A 25 -11.17 4.34 -7.96
C GLN A 25 -12.58 4.27 -7.37
N SER A 26 -13.60 4.71 -8.13
CA SER A 26 -15.00 4.70 -7.70
C SER A 26 -15.58 3.30 -7.49
N ARG A 27 -15.01 2.28 -8.15
CA ARG A 27 -15.45 0.87 -8.08
C ARG A 27 -14.51 0.00 -7.28
N MET A 28 -13.38 0.54 -6.85
CA MET A 28 -12.37 -0.19 -6.12
C MET A 28 -12.91 -0.55 -4.74
N PHE A 29 -12.71 -1.79 -4.33
CA PHE A 29 -13.00 -2.20 -2.97
C PHE A 29 -12.09 -1.43 -2.01
N GLN A 30 -12.67 -0.55 -1.21
CA GLN A 30 -11.96 0.23 -0.21
C GLN A 30 -12.26 -0.32 1.18
N VAL A 31 -11.20 -0.61 1.92
CA VAL A 31 -11.25 -0.98 3.33
C VAL A 31 -10.18 -0.19 4.07
N ASP A 32 -10.49 0.20 5.30
CA ASP A 32 -9.67 1.13 6.07
C ASP A 32 -8.24 0.64 6.34
N ASN A 33 -8.04 -0.69 6.32
CA ASN A 33 -6.75 -1.33 6.56
C ASN A 33 -6.00 -1.70 5.28
N VAL A 34 -6.39 -1.18 4.11
CA VAL A 34 -5.66 -1.40 2.85
C VAL A 34 -5.39 -0.07 2.17
N VAL A 35 -4.11 0.20 1.92
CA VAL A 35 -3.63 1.36 1.17
C VAL A 35 -3.20 0.88 -0.21
N VAL A 36 -3.82 1.42 -1.25
CA VAL A 36 -3.55 1.02 -2.63
C VAL A 36 -2.87 2.14 -3.39
N MET A 37 -1.84 1.78 -4.13
CA MET A 37 -1.08 2.62 -5.05
C MET A 37 -0.99 1.92 -6.40
N CYS A 38 -0.79 2.68 -7.48
CA CYS A 38 -0.47 2.11 -8.78
C CYS A 38 0.89 2.58 -9.29
N SER A 39 1.55 1.71 -10.05
CA SER A 39 2.74 2.05 -10.82
C SER A 39 2.72 1.36 -12.19
N LYS A 40 3.49 1.86 -13.16
CA LYS A 40 3.54 1.28 -14.51
C LYS A 40 4.05 -0.16 -14.56
N SER A 41 4.91 -0.53 -13.62
CA SER A 41 5.55 -1.85 -13.56
C SER A 41 5.02 -2.75 -12.45
N GLY A 42 4.12 -2.26 -11.60
CA GLY A 42 3.72 -2.92 -10.35
C GLY A 42 4.84 -2.98 -9.30
N LYS A 43 6.02 -2.43 -9.60
CA LYS A 43 7.16 -2.42 -8.68
C LYS A 43 7.09 -1.22 -7.75
N LEU A 44 7.56 -1.44 -6.51
CA LEU A 44 7.85 -0.36 -5.59
C LEU A 44 9.15 0.33 -6.05
N THR A 45 9.09 1.65 -6.18
CA THR A 45 10.28 2.49 -6.32
C THR A 45 10.61 3.06 -4.94
N SER A 46 11.78 3.67 -4.79
CA SER A 46 12.13 4.36 -3.55
C SER A 46 11.10 5.43 -3.17
N SER A 47 10.52 6.14 -4.14
CA SER A 47 9.45 7.13 -3.87
C SER A 47 8.16 6.49 -3.37
N HIS A 48 7.78 5.31 -3.90
CA HIS A 48 6.62 4.56 -3.40
C HIS A 48 6.85 4.07 -1.96
N VAL A 49 8.07 3.61 -1.66
CA VAL A 49 8.45 3.19 -0.31
C VAL A 49 8.43 4.39 0.66
N SER A 50 8.98 5.55 0.28
CA SER A 50 8.91 6.76 1.10
C SER A 50 7.47 7.17 1.41
N TYR A 51 6.61 7.18 0.39
CA TYR A 51 5.18 7.45 0.58
C TYR A 51 4.54 6.47 1.57
N TRP A 52 4.79 5.17 1.40
CA TRP A 52 4.27 4.17 2.31
C TRP A 52 4.78 4.35 3.74
N VAL A 53 6.08 4.68 3.92
CA VAL A 53 6.65 4.93 5.25
C VAL A 53 5.93 6.10 5.92
N ASP A 54 5.80 7.23 5.23
CA ASP A 54 5.27 8.46 5.81
C ASP A 54 3.76 8.40 6.07
N GLN A 55 3.01 7.79 5.16
CA GLN A 55 1.55 7.80 5.19
C GLN A 55 0.95 6.57 5.89
N VAL A 56 1.70 5.47 6.00
CA VAL A 56 1.17 4.20 6.48
C VAL A 56 1.96 3.68 7.68
N LEU A 57 3.27 3.49 7.53
CA LEU A 57 4.09 2.88 8.59
C LEU A 57 4.18 3.78 9.83
N ILE A 58 4.59 5.04 9.66
CA ILE A 58 4.83 5.96 10.78
C ILE A 58 3.54 6.25 11.57
N PRO A 59 2.37 6.51 10.94
CA PRO A 59 1.14 6.74 11.68
C PRO A 59 0.65 5.52 12.47
N ASN A 60 1.03 4.30 12.05
CA ASN A 60 0.54 3.05 12.65
C ASN A 60 1.56 2.36 13.56
N LYS A 61 2.76 2.91 13.72
CA LYS A 61 3.78 2.35 14.62
C LYS A 61 3.55 2.81 16.06
N SER A 62 3.85 1.93 17.02
CA SER A 62 3.98 2.33 18.42
C SER A 62 5.35 2.96 18.68
N GLU A 63 5.53 3.59 19.84
CA GLU A 63 6.82 4.17 20.26
C GLU A 63 7.98 3.17 20.20
N LYS A 64 7.70 1.89 20.51
CA LYS A 64 8.68 0.80 20.50
C LYS A 64 8.28 -0.24 19.45
N SER A 65 8.70 0.00 18.21
CA SER A 65 8.43 -0.88 17.07
C SER A 65 9.73 -1.38 16.44
N LEU A 66 9.70 -2.61 15.91
CA LEU A 66 10.76 -3.19 15.08
C LEU A 66 10.25 -3.27 13.63
N PHE A 67 11.00 -2.71 12.69
CA PHE A 67 10.70 -2.85 11.26
C PHE A 67 11.52 -4.01 10.68
N LEU A 68 10.82 -4.98 10.09
CA LEU A 68 11.41 -6.13 9.41
C LEU A 68 11.16 -5.99 7.91
N SER A 69 12.22 -6.08 7.11
CA SER A 69 12.16 -6.07 5.65
C SER A 69 12.94 -7.25 5.10
N ASP A 70 12.39 -7.87 4.07
CA ASP A 70 13.08 -8.87 3.25
C ASP A 70 13.40 -8.27 1.87
N SER A 71 14.42 -8.79 1.19
CA SER A 71 14.95 -8.26 -0.08
C SER A 71 14.78 -9.24 -1.23
#